data_AF-A0A8X8XVL6-F1
#
_entry.id   AF-A0A8X8XVL6-F1
#
_cell.length_a   1.000
_cell.length_b   1.000
_cell.length_c   1.000
_cell.angle_alpha   90.00
_cell.angle_beta   90.00
_cell.angle_gamma   90.00
#
_symmetry.space_group_name_H-M   'P 1'
#
loop_
_entity.id
_entity.type
_entity.pdbx_description
1 polymer ?
#
loop_
_entity_poly.entity_id
_entity_poly.type
_entity_poly.pdbx_seq_one_letter_code
_entity_poly.pdbx_strand_id
1 'polypeptide(L)' 'MELQGLRGSNNPKAMLSSLLNKREKLQDELRSVEKQVYELETSYLQETTTFGNVLKGFDGFLSSSKSASK' A
#
# COMPACT_ATOMS: atom_id res chain seq x y z
N MET A 1 33.08 32.62 17.92
CA MET A 1 32.33 32.32 16.68
C MET A 1 31.16 31.47 17.10
N GLU A 2 30.08 32.11 17.54
CA GLU A 2 28.92 31.42 18.12
C GLU A 2 27.78 31.32 17.11
N LEU A 3 27.42 30.07 16.83
CA LEU A 3 26.12 29.55 16.40
C LEU A 3 25.15 30.60 15.84
N GLN A 4 25.18 30.73 14.51
CA GLN A 4 24.11 31.29 13.70
C GLN A 4 22.88 30.37 13.82
N GLY A 5 22.17 30.52 14.94
CA GLY A 5 20.96 29.77 15.25
C GLY A 5 19.88 29.99 14.20
N LEU A 6 19.27 28.88 13.82
CA LEU A 6 18.02 28.69 13.10
C LEU A 6 16.94 29.71 13.52
N ARG A 7 17.02 30.95 13.04
CA ARG A 7 15.98 31.97 13.23
C ARG A 7 14.87 31.84 12.19
N GLY A 8 14.51 30.61 11.84
CA GLY A 8 13.34 30.28 11.03
C GLY A 8 12.08 30.33 11.88
N SER A 9 11.52 31.53 12.06
CA SER A 9 10.14 31.80 12.50
C SER A 9 9.58 30.85 13.59
N ASN A 10 9.91 31.14 14.85
CA ASN A 10 9.42 30.42 16.04
C ASN A 10 7.94 30.74 16.34
N ASN A 11 7.02 30.48 15.40
CA ASN A 11 5.60 30.47 15.72
C ASN A 11 5.17 29.02 16.02
N PRO A 12 5.14 28.59 17.30
CA PRO A 12 4.80 27.22 17.66
C PRO A 12 3.42 26.81 17.13
N LYS A 13 2.49 27.77 16.98
CA LYS A 13 1.16 27.52 16.40
C LYS A 13 1.22 27.14 14.92
N ALA A 14 2.14 27.76 14.15
CA ALA A 14 2.33 27.43 12.74
C ALA A 14 2.98 26.05 12.55
N MET A 15 3.96 25.72 13.38
CA MET A 15 4.57 24.39 13.39
C MET A 15 3.56 23.31 13.77
N LEU A 16 2.76 23.53 14.81
CA LEU A 16 1.71 22.60 15.22
C LEU A 16 0.69 22.38 14.09
N SER A 17 0.24 23.45 13.43
CA SER A 17 -0.66 23.35 12.27
C SER A 17 -0.05 22.53 11.13
N SER A 18 1.23 22.78 10.80
CA SER A 18 1.95 22.00 9.79
C SER A 18 2.03 20.51 10.14
N LEU A 19 2.32 20.18 11.41
CA LEU A 19 2.37 18.79 11.89
C LEU A 19 0.99 18.12 11.84
N LEU A 20 -0.08 18.82 12.22
CA LEU A 20 -1.44 18.30 12.13
C LEU A 20 -1.86 18.04 10.69
N ASN A 21 -1.58 18.98 9.77
CA ASN A 21 -1.84 18.80 8.34
C ASN A 21 -1.02 17.63 7.77
N LYS A 22 0.23 17.45 8.21
CA LYS A 22 1.04 16.30 7.79
C LYS A 22 0.45 14.98 8.29
N ARG A 23 -0.01 14.95 9.55
CA ARG A 23 -0.67 13.77 10.12
C ARG A 23 -1.92 13.41 9.32
N GLU A 24 -2.77 14.39 9.02
CA GLU A 24 -3.99 14.18 8.24
C GLU A 24 -3.68 13.62 6.85
N LYS A 25 -2.72 14.22 6.13
CA LYS A 25 -2.27 13.71 4.82
C LYS A 25 -1.78 12.26 4.87
N LEU A 26 -1.00 11.90 5.89
CA LEU A 26 -0.51 10.53 6.06
C LEU A 26 -1.66 9.55 6.36
N GLN A 27 -2.69 9.99 7.11
CA GLN A 27 -3.86 9.16 7.38
C GLN A 27 -4.69 8.93 6.10
N ASP A 28 -4.82 9.95 5.26
CA ASP A 28 -5.50 9.84 3.97
C ASP A 28 -4.71 8.94 2.99
N GLU A 29 -3.38 9.09 2.95
CA GLU A 29 -2.51 8.25 2.13
C GLU A 29 -2.58 6.78 2.57
N LEU A 30 -2.55 6.51 3.88
CA LEU A 30 -2.71 5.17 4.41
C LEU A 30 -4.04 4.54 3.97
N ARG A 31 -5.15 5.28 4.11
CA ARG A 31 -6.47 4.81 3.67
C ARG A 31 -6.51 4.52 2.17
N SER A 32 -5.84 5.35 1.36
CA SER A 32 -5.74 5.15 -0.07
C SER A 32 -4.98 3.87 -0.42
N VAL A 33 -3.85 3.61 0.27
CA VAL A 33 -3.06 2.40 0.09
C VAL A 33 -3.85 1.17 0.50
N GLU A 34 -4.53 1.19 1.65
CA GLU A 34 -5.36 0.07 2.11
C GLU A 34 -6.48 -0.26 1.10
N LYS A 35 -7.14 0.77 0.55
CA LYS A 35 -8.15 0.59 -0.48
C LYS A 35 -7.56 -0.02 -1.76
N GLN A 36 -6.38 0.44 -2.17
CA GLN A 36 -5.71 -0.08 -3.35
C GLN A 36 -5.30 -1.55 -3.16
N VAL A 37 -4.75 -1.91 -2.01
CA VAL A 37 -4.40 -3.30 -1.68
C VAL A 37 -5.64 -4.19 -1.75
N TYR A 38 -6.74 -3.77 -1.13
CA TYR A 38 -8.00 -4.51 -1.18
C TYR A 38 -8.52 -4.73 -2.61
N GLU A 39 -8.49 -3.69 -3.44
CA GLU A 39 -8.92 -3.78 -4.84
C GLU A 39 -8.02 -4.73 -5.64
N LEU A 40 -6.70 -4.63 -5.46
CA LEU A 40 -5.74 -5.52 -6.12
C LEU A 40 -5.89 -6.97 -5.69
N GLU A 41 -6.04 -7.23 -4.38
CA GLU A 41 -6.26 -8.57 -3.84
C GLU A 41 -7.58 -9.15 -4.36
N THR A 42 -8.63 -8.34 -4.43
CA THR A 42 -9.94 -8.75 -4.98
C THR A 42 -9.80 -9.16 -6.44
N SER A 43 -9.21 -8.31 -7.29
CA SER A 43 -8.99 -8.62 -8.71
C SER A 43 -8.11 -9.86 -8.89
N TYR A 44 -7.00 -9.94 -8.15
CA TYR A 44 -6.10 -11.10 -8.21
C TYR A 44 -6.83 -12.39 -7.88
N LEU A 45 -7.61 -12.44 -6.79
CA LEU A 45 -8.32 -13.65 -6.40
C LEU A 45 -9.42 -14.04 -7.38
N GLN A 46 -10.13 -13.07 -7.96
CA GLN A 46 -11.15 -13.31 -8.97
C GLN A 46 -10.55 -13.90 -10.25
N GLU A 47 -9.48 -13.30 -10.76
CA GLU A 47 -8.84 -13.70 -12.02
C GLU A 47 -8.11 -15.05 -11.90
N THR A 48 -7.51 -15.33 -10.75
CA THR A 48 -6.68 -16.54 -10.55
C THR A 48 -7.45 -17.74 -10.02
N THR A 49 -8.75 -17.61 -9.75
CA THR A 49 -9.55 -18.72 -9.19
C THR A 49 -9.58 -19.96 -10.08
N THR A 50 -9.46 -19.82 -11.40
CA THR A 50 -9.54 -20.92 -12.37
C THR A 50 -8.28 -21.77 -12.49
N PHE A 51 -7.10 -21.14 -12.41
CA PHE A 51 -5.80 -21.82 -12.55
C PHE A 51 -5.16 -22.15 -11.19
N GLY A 52 -5.69 -21.57 -10.12
CA GLY A 52 -5.12 -21.68 -8.77
C GLY A 52 -4.28 -20.46 -8.42
N ASN A 53 -4.11 -20.24 -7.11
CA ASN A 53 -3.44 -19.05 -6.58
C ASN A 53 -2.75 -19.33 -5.25
N VAL A 54 -2.04 -18.34 -4.72
CA VAL A 54 -1.26 -18.50 -3.48
C VAL A 54 -2.09 -18.95 -2.28
N LEU A 55 -3.41 -18.67 -2.26
CA LEU A 55 -4.30 -19.08 -1.18
C LEU A 55 -4.88 -20.48 -1.37
N LYS A 56 -5.21 -20.87 -2.61
CA LYS A 56 -5.87 -22.15 -2.92
C LYS A 56 -4.91 -23.24 -3.40
N GLY A 57 -3.66 -22.90 -3.69
CA GLY A 57 -2.71 -23.76 -4.38
C GLY A 57 -2.87 -23.69 -5.91
N PHE A 58 -1.86 -24.20 -6.62
CA PHE A 58 -1.76 -24.15 -8.10
C PHE A 58 -2.11 -25.49 -8.77
N ASP A 59 -2.85 -26.36 -8.09
CA ASP A 59 -3.15 -27.71 -8.59
C ASP A 59 -3.96 -27.69 -9.90
N GLY A 60 -4.86 -26.71 -10.08
CA GLY A 60 -5.59 -26.53 -11.34
C GLY A 60 -4.66 -26.29 -12.53
N PHE A 61 -3.66 -25.43 -12.35
CA PHE A 61 -2.61 -25.17 -13.33
C PHE A 61 -1.76 -26.42 -13.60
N LEU A 62 -1.34 -27.14 -12.56
CA LEU A 62 -0.54 -28.37 -12.69
C LEU A 62 -1.31 -29.51 -13.38
N SER A 63 -2.61 -29.62 -13.12
CA SER A 63 -3.49 -30.59 -13.78
C SER A 63 -3.64 -30.28 -15.29
N SER A 64 -3.79 -29.00 -15.65
CA SER A 64 -3.85 -28.57 -17.05
C SER A 64 -2.54 -28.80 -17.81
N SER A 65 -1.39 -28.69 -17.14
CA SER A 65 -0.08 -28.94 -17.72
C SER A 65 0.15 -30.43 -18.04
N LYS A 66 -0.34 -31.34 -17.20
CA LYS A 66 -0.29 -32.79 -17.44
C LYS A 66 -1.14 -33.24 -18.64
N SER A 67 -2.25 -32.55 -18.93
CA SER A 67 -3.08 -32.82 -20.11
C SER A 67 -2.53 -32.24 -21.42
N ALA A 68 -1.68 -31.20 -21.35
CA ALA A 68 -1.07 -30.57 -22.54
C ALA A 68 0.20 -31.31 -23.04
N SER A 69 0.73 -32.25 -22.28
CA SER A 69 1.95 -32.99 -22.59
C SER A 69 1.68 -34.40 -23.17
N LYS A 70 0.48 -34.67 -23.69
CA LYS A 70 0.09 -35.95 -24.28
C LYS A 70 -0.41 -35.82 -25.70
#